data_AF-A0A953UT55-F1
#
_entry.id   AF-A0A953UT55-F1
#
_cell.length_a   1.000
_cell.length_b   1.000
_cell.length_c   1.000
_cell.angle_alpha   90.00
_cell.angle_beta   90.00
_cell.angle_gamma   90.00
#
_symmetry.space_group_name_H-M   'P 1'
#
loop_
_entity.id
_entity.type
_entity.pdbx_description
1 polymer ?
#
loop_
_entity_poly.entity_id
_entity_poly.type
_entity_poly.pdbx_seq_one_letter_code
_entity_poly.pdbx_strand_id
1 'polypeptide(L)'
;MTAAFSQPSVKAFLMWGFWEGAHWIPRGAMMRRDWSLKPNGEVYKDLVFKRWWTNTDGKTGPQGAFATRGFLGDYEIEVKAGGKSKAVRASLPKEGAKVECVLE
;
A
#
# COMPACT_ATOMS: atom_id res chain seq x y z
N MET A 1 -0.48 -14.85 -5.25
CA MET A 1 -0.71 -13.39 -5.36
C MET A 1 0.58 -12.62 -5.45
N THR A 2 1.49 -12.71 -4.46
CA THR A 2 2.77 -11.97 -4.45
C THR A 2 3.58 -12.13 -5.74
N ALA A 3 3.78 -13.36 -6.22
CA ALA A 3 4.52 -13.59 -7.46
C ALA A 3 3.94 -12.86 -8.69
N ALA A 4 2.61 -12.80 -8.80
CA ALA A 4 1.93 -12.07 -9.86
C ALA A 4 2.04 -10.55 -9.66
N PHE A 5 1.89 -10.07 -8.42
CA PHE A 5 2.04 -8.65 -8.09
C PHE A 5 3.46 -8.12 -8.36
N SER A 6 4.48 -8.96 -8.19
CA SER A 6 5.88 -8.63 -8.50
C SER A 6 6.16 -8.48 -10.00
N GLN A 7 5.21 -8.81 -10.89
CA GLN A 7 5.39 -8.73 -12.33
C GLN A 7 4.75 -7.43 -12.89
N PRO A 8 5.52 -6.48 -13.46
CA PRO A 8 4.98 -5.18 -13.92
C PRO A 8 3.93 -5.24 -15.04
N SER A 9 3.82 -6.38 -15.74
CA SER A 9 2.79 -6.61 -16.76
C SER A 9 1.42 -6.97 -16.16
N VAL A 10 1.36 -7.44 -14.91
CA VAL A 10 0.10 -7.69 -14.20
C VAL A 10 -0.50 -6.36 -13.76
N LYS A 11 -1.77 -6.12 -14.11
CA LYS A 11 -2.46 -4.85 -13.84
C LYS A 11 -3.56 -4.96 -12.81
N ALA A 12 -4.15 -6.14 -12.64
CA ALA A 12 -5.27 -6.35 -11.75
C ALA A 12 -5.35 -7.80 -11.30
N PHE A 13 -5.99 -8.00 -10.14
CA PHE A 13 -6.50 -9.29 -9.71
C PHE A 13 -8.02 -9.28 -9.89
N LEU A 14 -8.54 -10.24 -10.65
CA LEU A 14 -9.98 -10.50 -10.71
C LEU A 14 -10.29 -11.72 -9.85
N MET A 15 -11.28 -11.61 -8.97
CA MET A 15 -11.69 -12.69 -8.09
C MET A 15 -13.06 -13.21 -8.48
N TRP A 16 -13.16 -14.53 -8.65
CA TRP A 16 -14.42 -15.19 -8.95
C TRP A 16 -15.24 -15.41 -7.67
N GLY A 17 -16.03 -14.41 -7.28
CA GLY A 17 -16.93 -14.46 -6.13
C GLY A 17 -16.22 -14.37 -4.79
N PHE A 18 -16.27 -13.21 -4.12
CA PHE A 18 -15.64 -13.06 -2.80
C PHE A 18 -16.59 -13.47 -1.65
N TRP A 19 -17.90 -13.48 -1.87
CA TRP A 19 -18.92 -13.71 -0.83
C TRP A 19 -19.56 -15.09 -0.95
N GLU A 20 -19.60 -15.82 0.17
CA GLU A 20 -20.11 -17.19 0.25
C GLU A 20 -21.57 -17.35 -0.17
N GLY A 21 -22.40 -16.32 0.04
CA GLY A 21 -23.83 -16.38 -0.30
C GLY A 21 -24.13 -16.44 -1.80
N ALA A 22 -23.20 -15.97 -2.64
CA ALA A 22 -23.36 -15.93 -4.11
C ALA A 22 -22.32 -16.77 -4.86
N HIS A 23 -21.40 -17.44 -4.16
CA HIS A 23 -20.34 -18.21 -4.79
C HIS A 23 -20.77 -19.66 -5.01
N TRP A 24 -20.59 -20.16 -6.24
CA TRP A 24 -20.87 -21.56 -6.61
C TRP A 24 -20.07 -22.63 -5.82
N ILE A 25 -18.95 -22.25 -5.20
CA ILE A 25 -18.18 -23.06 -4.26
C ILE A 25 -18.05 -22.24 -2.97
N PRO A 26 -18.91 -22.45 -1.97
CA PRO A 26 -18.90 -21.70 -0.71
C PRO A 26 -17.51 -21.64 -0.05
N ARG A 27 -16.77 -22.76 -0.05
CA ARG A 27 -15.40 -22.83 0.52
C ARG A 27 -14.36 -21.99 -0.24
N GLY A 28 -14.62 -21.60 -1.49
CA GLY A 28 -13.74 -20.79 -2.32
C GLY A 28 -13.87 -19.28 -2.08
N ALA A 29 -14.97 -18.84 -1.47
CA ALA A 29 -15.17 -17.44 -1.10
C ALA A 29 -14.15 -16.95 -0.06
N MET A 30 -14.01 -15.63 0.07
CA MET A 30 -13.20 -14.97 1.10
C MET A 30 -14.02 -14.50 2.30
N MET A 31 -15.30 -14.23 2.10
CA MET A 31 -16.23 -13.79 3.14
C MET A 31 -17.28 -14.88 3.36
N ARG A 32 -17.60 -15.14 4.62
CA ARG A 32 -18.71 -16.00 5.03
C ARG A 32 -20.04 -15.32 4.73
N ARG A 33 -21.14 -16.06 4.86
CA ARG A 33 -22.50 -15.53 4.63
C ARG A 33 -22.85 -14.38 5.59
N ASP A 34 -22.32 -14.42 6.81
CA ASP A 34 -22.46 -13.39 7.84
C ASP A 34 -21.49 -12.21 7.68
N TRP A 35 -20.77 -12.13 6.56
CA TRP A 35 -19.76 -11.10 6.24
C TRP A 35 -18.49 -11.14 7.08
N SER A 36 -18.29 -12.15 7.94
CA SER A 36 -16.99 -12.37 8.56
C SER A 36 -15.97 -12.90 7.54
N LEU A 37 -14.69 -12.57 7.73
CA LEU A 37 -13.62 -13.01 6.83
C LEU A 37 -13.25 -14.49 7.08
N LYS A 38 -12.86 -15.17 6.01
CA LYS A 38 -12.17 -16.46 6.04
C LYS A 38 -10.65 -16.23 6.03
N PRO A 39 -9.83 -17.23 6.40
CA PRO A 39 -8.38 -17.08 6.43
C PRO A 39 -7.76 -16.58 5.11
N ASN A 40 -8.28 -17.00 3.95
CA ASN A 40 -7.85 -16.50 2.64
C ASN A 40 -8.21 -15.02 2.42
N GLY A 41 -9.36 -14.56 2.92
CA GLY A 41 -9.76 -13.15 2.91
C GLY A 41 -8.89 -12.28 3.81
N GLU A 42 -8.50 -12.78 4.99
CA GLU A 42 -7.56 -12.10 5.87
C GLU A 42 -6.18 -11.92 5.20
N VAL A 43 -5.68 -12.97 4.54
CA VAL A 43 -4.42 -12.87 3.78
C VAL A 43 -4.52 -11.89 2.62
N TYR A 44 -5.63 -11.88 1.88
CA TYR A 44 -5.87 -10.88 0.83
C TYR A 44 -5.81 -9.46 1.40
N LYS A 45 -6.52 -9.22 2.51
CA LYS A 45 -6.57 -7.92 3.17
C LYS A 45 -5.19 -7.48 3.66
N ASP A 46 -4.45 -8.38 4.31
CA ASP A 46 -3.08 -8.11 4.78
C ASP A 46 -2.12 -7.77 3.63
N LEU A 47 -2.22 -8.47 2.50
CA LEU A 47 -1.42 -8.17 1.32
C LEU A 47 -1.76 -6.78 0.75
N VAL A 48 -3.04 -6.55 0.44
CA VAL A 48 -3.49 -5.38 -0.35
C VAL A 48 -3.53 -4.09 0.46
N PHE A 49 -3.83 -4.16 1.76
CA PHE A 49 -4.02 -2.98 2.62
C PHE A 49 -2.92 -2.77 3.66
N LYS A 50 -1.88 -3.59 3.66
CA LYS A 50 -0.78 -3.46 4.63
C LYS A 50 0.58 -3.75 4.03
N ARG A 51 0.80 -4.94 3.45
CA ARG A 51 2.13 -5.32 2.96
C ARG A 51 2.53 -4.64 1.66
N TRP A 52 1.57 -4.36 0.77
CA TRP A 52 1.81 -3.64 -0.49
C TRP A 52 1.60 -2.14 -0.34
N TRP A 53 1.91 -1.62 0.85
CA TRP A 53 1.93 -0.22 1.21
C TRP A 53 3.32 0.13 1.71
N THR A 54 3.69 1.39 1.62
CA THR A 54 4.96 1.87 2.18
C THR A 54 4.67 2.82 3.32
N ASN A 55 5.05 2.38 4.53
CA ASN A 55 5.06 3.21 5.73
C ASN A 55 6.48 3.13 6.29
N THR A 56 7.20 4.24 6.23
CA THR A 56 8.61 4.30 6.62
C THR A 56 8.95 5.65 7.21
N ASP A 57 9.83 5.63 8.19
CA ASP A 57 10.47 6.79 8.76
C ASP A 57 11.98 6.76 8.50
N GLY A 58 12.63 7.90 8.65
CA GLY A 58 14.07 8.03 8.49
C GLY A 58 14.56 9.43 8.78
N LYS A 59 15.89 9.60 8.80
CA LYS A 59 16.54 10.90 9.01
C LYS A 59 17.13 11.39 7.70
N THR A 60 17.04 12.69 7.46
CA THR A 60 17.75 13.34 6.36
C THR A 60 19.26 13.31 6.61
N GLY A 61 20.04 13.09 5.56
CA GLY A 61 21.49 13.21 5.62
C GLY A 61 21.97 14.68 5.71
N PRO A 62 23.29 14.92 5.70
CA PRO A 62 23.88 16.26 5.81
C PRO A 62 23.42 17.26 4.73
N GLN A 63 22.96 16.77 3.58
CA GLN A 63 22.41 17.57 2.48
C GLN A 63 20.90 17.82 2.59
N GLY A 64 20.27 17.43 3.70
CA GLY A 64 18.81 17.56 3.89
C GLY A 64 17.97 16.54 3.09
N ALA A 65 18.59 15.51 2.52
CA ALA A 65 17.91 14.53 1.69
C ALA A 65 17.67 13.20 2.42
N PHE A 66 16.51 12.58 2.16
CA PHE A 66 16.16 11.21 2.53
C PHE A 66 15.62 10.50 1.30
N ALA A 67 16.06 9.26 1.08
CA ALA A 67 15.63 8.44 -0.05
C ALA A 67 15.14 7.08 0.44
N THR A 68 14.03 6.60 -0.13
CA THR A 68 13.47 5.30 0.17
C THR A 68 12.84 4.69 -1.08
N ARG A 69 12.58 3.38 -1.05
CA ARG A 69 11.81 2.68 -2.08
C ARG A 69 10.39 2.47 -1.56
N GLY A 70 9.41 2.73 -2.42
CA GLY A 70 8.00 2.54 -2.09
C GLY A 70 7.21 1.82 -3.18
N PHE A 71 6.02 1.35 -2.81
CA PHE A 71 5.01 0.91 -3.78
C PHE A 71 4.40 2.11 -4.49
N LEU A 72 3.90 1.92 -5.71
CA LEU A 72 3.23 3.00 -6.44
C LEU A 72 1.96 3.42 -5.70
N GLY A 73 1.69 4.72 -5.66
CA GLY A 73 0.50 5.25 -5.00
C GLY A 73 0.69 6.66 -4.48
N ASP A 74 -0.28 7.11 -3.71
CA ASP A 74 -0.30 8.43 -3.09
C ASP A 74 0.21 8.35 -1.65
N TYR A 75 0.97 9.37 -1.27
CA TYR A 75 1.66 9.46 0.00
C TYR A 75 1.36 10.78 0.69
N GLU A 76 1.28 10.71 2.00
CA GLU A 76 1.46 11.86 2.89
C GLU A 76 2.84 11.74 3.52
N ILE A 77 3.68 12.74 3.32
CA ILE A 77 5.06 12.78 3.82
C ILE A 77 5.12 13.86 4.88
N GLU A 78 5.44 13.45 6.11
CA GLU A 78 5.64 14.37 7.23
C GLU A 78 7.13 14.63 7.45
N VAL A 79 7.54 15.89 7.39
CA VAL A 79 8.92 16.33 7.65
C VAL A 79 8.96 17.06 8.98
N LYS A 80 9.92 16.70 9.86
CA LYS A 80 10.12 17.31 11.18
C LYS A 80 11.56 17.76 11.38
N ALA A 81 11.76 19.00 11.81
CA ALA A 81 13.06 19.50 12.25
C ALA A 81 12.90 20.66 13.23
N GLY A 82 13.77 20.75 14.25
CA GLY A 82 13.81 21.89 15.16
C GLY A 82 12.49 22.20 15.88
N GLY A 83 11.67 21.18 16.18
CA GLY A 83 10.35 21.35 16.81
C GLY A 83 9.22 21.75 15.85
N LYS A 84 9.50 21.90 14.55
CA LYS A 84 8.51 22.22 13.52
C LYS A 84 8.17 20.97 12.71
N SER A 85 6.95 20.91 12.17
CA SER A 85 6.50 19.85 11.26
C SER A 85 5.71 20.39 10.08
N LYS A 86 5.77 19.69 8.94
CA LYS A 86 4.96 19.97 7.76
C LYS A 86 4.64 18.67 7.03
N ALA A 87 3.36 18.50 6.67
CA ALA A 87 2.89 17.40 5.84
C ALA A 87 2.75 17.87 4.38
N VAL A 88 3.21 17.05 3.44
CA VAL A 88 3.05 17.28 2.00
C VAL A 88 2.49 16.03 1.35
N ARG A 89 1.67 16.21 0.31
CA ARG A 89 1.14 15.10 -0.48
C ARG A 89 1.95 14.93 -1.75
N ALA A 90 2.21 13.67 -2.11
CA ALA A 90 2.92 13.33 -3.33
C ALA A 90 2.47 11.99 -3.88
N SER A 91 2.51 11.83 -5.19
CA SER A 91 2.28 10.54 -5.85
C SER A 91 3.63 9.95 -6.28
N LEU A 92 3.80 8.64 -6.10
CA LEU A 92 4.97 7.88 -6.55
C LEU A 92 4.63 7.10 -7.83
N PRO A 93 4.99 7.61 -9.02
CA PRO A 93 4.85 6.88 -10.28
C PRO A 93 6.07 5.96 -10.50
N LYS A 94 6.07 5.22 -11.61
CA LYS A 94 7.11 4.20 -11.89
C LYS A 94 8.49 4.80 -12.10
N GLU A 95 8.52 6.03 -12.58
CA GLU A 95 9.72 6.82 -12.89
C GLU A 95 10.39 7.34 -11.62
N GLY A 96 9.73 7.20 -10.46
CA GLY A 96 10.14 7.80 -9.19
C GLY A 96 9.57 9.20 -9.00
N ALA A 97 9.70 9.72 -7.78
CA ALA A 97 9.28 11.08 -7.43
C ALA A 97 10.32 11.73 -6.52
N LYS A 98 10.53 13.03 -6.70
CA LYS A 98 11.26 13.89 -5.77
C LYS A 98 10.29 14.90 -5.18
N VAL A 99 10.32 15.05 -3.87
CA VAL A 99 9.46 15.98 -3.13
C VAL A 99 10.36 16.93 -2.37
N GLU A 100 10.13 18.23 -2.54
CA GLU A 100 10.83 19.28 -1.81
C GLU A 100 9.89 19.86 -0.74
N CYS A 101 10.41 20.01 0.48
CA CYS A 101 9.66 20.53 1.61
C CYS A 101 10.54 21.50 2.39
N VAL A 102 10.04 22.72 2.57
CA VAL A 102 10.69 23.75 3.39
C VAL A 102 9.85 23.97 4.63
N LEU A 103 10.50 23.86 5.79
CA LEU A 103 9.94 24.23 7.08
C LEU A 103 10.22 25.73 7.29
N GLU A 104 9.16 26.53 7.42
CA GLU A 104 9.24 27.94 7.81
C GLU A 104 9.73 28.07 9.24
#